data_AF-A0A8S0TFH5-F1
#
_entry.id   AF-A0A8S0TFH5-F1
#
_cell.length_a   1.000
_cell.length_b   1.000
_cell.length_c   1.000
_cell.angle_alpha   90.00
_cell.angle_beta   90.00
_cell.angle_gamma   90.00
#
_symmetry.space_group_name_H-M   'P 1'
#
loop_
_entity.id
_entity.type
_entity.pdbx_description
1 polymer ?
#
loop_
_entity_poly.entity_id
_entity_poly.type
_entity_poly.pdbx_seq_one_letter_code
_entity_poly.pdbx_strand_id
1 'polypeptide(L)'
;MLSLLEFRSHTLRLFNSAGKTYRHWKVLEGIEPYVKVLPALMKALRIFKKDPDYNESECKQMKVTIDSTLPQQTNGVFVILYVLYILRDGRCSILHQFDAAKYRLDIALLLYKHREPYVKKARHAFKGEGIVIE
;
A
#
# COMPACT_ATOMS: atom_id res chain seq x y z
N MET A 1 -8.35 -3.80 0.51
CA MET A 1 -7.10 -4.42 1.00
C MET A 1 -5.96 -3.53 0.54
N LEU A 2 -4.97 -3.28 1.38
CA LEU A 2 -3.76 -2.53 1.02
C LEU A 2 -2.54 -3.40 1.29
N SER A 3 -1.57 -3.33 0.40
CA SER A 3 -0.29 -4.01 0.55
C SER A 3 0.83 -2.98 0.62
N LEU A 4 1.74 -3.13 1.59
CA LEU A 4 2.97 -2.36 1.70
C LEU A 4 4.14 -3.29 1.40
N LEU A 5 4.92 -2.95 0.39
CA LEU A 5 6.14 -3.66 0.03
C LEU A 5 7.35 -2.99 0.71
N GLU A 6 7.97 -3.69 1.66
CA GLU A 6 9.20 -3.28 2.31
C GLU A 6 10.39 -3.93 1.61
N PHE A 7 11.08 -3.16 0.76
CA PHE A 7 12.19 -3.67 -0.04
C PHE A 7 13.37 -4.17 0.79
N ARG A 8 13.68 -3.49 1.90
CA ARG A 8 14.80 -3.84 2.81
C ARG A 8 14.62 -5.17 3.50
N SER A 9 13.43 -5.39 4.05
CA SER A 9 13.08 -6.59 4.82
C SER A 9 12.51 -7.71 3.96
N HIS A 10 12.43 -7.51 2.63
CA HIS A 10 11.84 -8.43 1.67
C HIS A 10 10.46 -8.92 2.12
N THR A 11 9.65 -7.97 2.63
CA THR A 11 8.37 -8.26 3.27
C THR A 11 7.23 -7.54 2.58
N LEU A 12 6.17 -8.29 2.26
CA LEU A 12 4.87 -7.77 1.86
C LEU A 12 3.96 -7.77 3.08
N ARG A 13 3.70 -6.58 3.64
CA ARG A 13 2.72 -6.38 4.71
C ARG A 13 1.35 -6.17 4.10
N LEU A 14 0.37 -6.89 4.60
CA LEU A 14 -1.00 -6.87 4.10
C LEU A 14 -1.93 -6.35 5.17
N PHE A 15 -2.64 -5.26 4.86
CA PHE A 15 -3.74 -4.78 5.67
C PHE A 15 -5.06 -5.09 4.99
N ASN A 16 -5.89 -5.87 5.69
CA ASN A 16 -7.23 -6.19 5.23
C ASN A 16 -8.25 -5.66 6.25
N SER A 17 -8.93 -4.60 5.87
CA SER A 17 -9.96 -3.99 6.71
C SER A 17 -11.13 -4.95 6.99
N ALA A 18 -11.38 -5.94 6.12
CA ALA A 18 -12.38 -6.99 6.38
C ALA A 18 -11.90 -8.07 7.36
N GLY A 19 -10.70 -7.95 7.92
CA GLY A 19 -10.13 -8.85 8.93
C GLY A 19 -9.72 -10.24 8.44
N LYS A 20 -9.75 -10.48 7.13
CA LYS A 20 -9.34 -11.75 6.55
C LYS A 20 -7.82 -11.84 6.50
N THR A 21 -7.29 -12.94 7.04
CA THR A 21 -5.85 -13.22 7.06
C THR A 21 -5.35 -13.77 5.73
N TYR A 22 -4.03 -13.89 5.58
CA TYR A 22 -3.39 -14.51 4.40
C TYR A 22 -3.82 -15.96 4.17
N ARG A 23 -4.32 -16.66 5.20
CA ARG A 23 -4.84 -18.03 5.07
C ARG A 23 -6.22 -18.09 4.44
N HIS A 24 -6.92 -16.96 4.30
CA HIS A 24 -8.21 -16.92 3.64
C HIS A 24 -8.01 -17.09 2.13
N TRP A 25 -8.65 -18.08 1.53
CA TRP A 25 -8.45 -18.46 0.13
C TRP A 25 -8.56 -17.28 -0.86
N LYS A 26 -9.59 -16.42 -0.74
CA LYS A 26 -9.71 -15.20 -1.59
C LYS A 26 -8.54 -14.22 -1.47
N VAL A 27 -7.94 -14.12 -0.29
CA VAL A 27 -6.78 -13.24 -0.06
C VAL A 27 -5.54 -13.88 -0.69
N LEU A 28 -5.37 -15.19 -0.53
CA LEU A 28 -4.27 -15.94 -1.11
C LEU A 28 -4.32 -15.89 -2.64
N GLU A 29 -5.46 -16.20 -3.24
CA GLU A 29 -5.68 -16.15 -4.69
C GLU A 29 -5.36 -14.77 -5.29
N GLY A 30 -5.77 -13.70 -4.61
CA GLY A 30 -5.50 -12.34 -5.06
C GLY A 30 -4.04 -11.88 -4.90
N ILE A 31 -3.24 -12.51 -4.04
CA ILE A 31 -1.89 -12.04 -3.67
C ILE A 31 -0.78 -12.95 -4.19
N GLU A 32 -1.04 -14.24 -4.32
CA GLU A 32 -0.07 -15.25 -4.72
C GLU A 32 0.69 -14.90 -6.02
N PRO A 33 0.05 -14.38 -7.09
CA PRO A 33 0.77 -13.96 -8.29
C PRO A 33 1.83 -12.89 -7.99
N TYR A 34 1.50 -11.92 -7.15
CA TYR A 34 2.42 -10.83 -6.77
C TYR A 34 3.57 -11.35 -5.92
N VAL A 35 3.31 -12.24 -4.97
CA VAL A 35 4.35 -12.84 -4.10
C VAL A 35 5.39 -13.60 -4.94
N LYS A 36 4.96 -14.23 -6.04
CA LYS A 36 5.86 -14.95 -6.97
C LYS A 36 6.64 -14.00 -7.88
N VAL A 37 6.02 -12.92 -8.37
CA VAL A 37 6.62 -12.03 -9.38
C VAL A 37 7.48 -10.92 -8.77
N LEU A 38 7.11 -10.38 -7.60
CA LEU A 38 7.80 -9.25 -6.98
C LEU A 38 9.30 -9.50 -6.72
N PRO A 39 9.75 -10.68 -6.23
CA PRO A 39 11.18 -10.94 -6.08
C PRO A 39 11.96 -10.84 -7.41
N ALA A 40 11.39 -11.36 -8.49
CA ALA A 40 12.01 -11.30 -9.81
C ALA A 40 12.08 -9.85 -10.34
N LEU A 41 11.02 -9.05 -10.13
CA LEU A 41 11.01 -7.63 -10.49
C LEU A 41 12.01 -6.82 -9.67
N MET A 42 12.07 -7.03 -8.35
CA MET A 42 13.04 -6.38 -7.47
C MET A 42 14.47 -6.70 -7.91
N LYS A 43 14.72 -7.94 -8.34
CA LYS A 43 16.00 -8.37 -8.89
C LYS A 43 16.31 -7.68 -10.23
N ALA A 44 15.36 -7.67 -11.16
CA ALA A 44 15.53 -7.02 -12.46
C ALA A 44 15.83 -5.52 -12.33
N LEU A 45 15.14 -4.84 -11.41
CA LEU A 45 15.29 -3.41 -11.13
C LEU A 45 16.52 -3.07 -10.28
N ARG A 46 17.31 -4.08 -9.86
CA ARG A 46 18.53 -3.91 -9.04
C ARG A 46 18.29 -3.10 -7.76
N ILE A 47 17.11 -3.21 -7.15
CA ILE A 47 16.74 -2.46 -5.94
C ILE A 47 17.72 -2.74 -4.81
N PHE A 48 18.18 -3.99 -4.73
CA PHE A 48 19.20 -4.47 -3.79
C PHE A 48 20.57 -3.78 -3.88
N LYS A 49 20.97 -3.27 -5.05
CA LYS A 49 22.27 -2.58 -5.20
C LYS A 49 22.28 -1.17 -4.61
N LYS A 50 21.10 -0.64 -4.26
CA LYS A 50 20.95 0.71 -3.70
C LYS A 50 21.00 0.72 -2.17
N ASP A 51 20.98 -0.44 -1.52
CA ASP A 51 20.92 -0.54 -0.07
C ASP A 51 22.08 -1.41 0.45
N PRO A 52 23.04 -0.82 1.21
CA PRO A 52 24.21 -1.54 1.69
C PRO A 52 23.88 -2.65 2.69
N ASP A 53 22.70 -2.60 3.31
CA ASP A 53 22.24 -3.60 4.28
C ASP A 53 21.45 -4.75 3.62
N TYR A 54 21.31 -4.74 2.28
CA TYR A 54 20.56 -5.78 1.58
C TYR A 54 21.37 -7.08 1.45
N ASN A 55 20.85 -8.15 2.07
CA ASN A 55 21.41 -9.49 1.96
C ASN A 55 20.59 -10.38 0.99
N GLU A 56 21.09 -10.56 -0.24
CA GLU A 56 20.43 -11.40 -1.27
C GLU A 56 20.35 -12.88 -0.84
N SER A 57 21.31 -13.36 -0.03
CA SER A 57 21.36 -14.77 0.39
C SER A 57 20.25 -15.13 1.39
N GLU A 58 19.77 -14.17 2.18
CA GLU A 58 18.66 -14.32 3.13
C GLU A 58 17.30 -14.01 2.50
N CYS A 59 17.26 -13.32 1.36
CA CYS A 59 16.05 -12.82 0.70
C CYS A 59 15.58 -13.69 -0.47
N LYS A 60 15.66 -15.02 -0.36
CA LYS A 60 15.25 -15.94 -1.45
C LYS A 60 13.74 -15.98 -1.69
N GLN A 61 12.94 -15.64 -0.68
CA GLN A 61 11.48 -15.64 -0.76
C GLN A 61 10.91 -14.35 -0.15
N MET A 62 9.81 -13.87 -0.73
CA MET A 62 9.06 -12.75 -0.18
C MET A 62 8.35 -13.22 1.10
N LYS A 63 8.62 -12.56 2.23
CA LYS A 63 7.88 -12.79 3.48
C LYS A 63 6.53 -12.10 3.37
N VAL A 64 5.46 -12.78 3.76
CA VAL A 64 4.11 -12.19 3.78
C VAL A 64 3.64 -12.11 5.21
N THR A 65 3.24 -10.91 5.65
CA THR A 65 2.74 -10.68 7.00
C THR A 65 1.41 -9.94 6.96
N ILE A 66 0.54 -10.19 7.94
CA ILE A 66 -0.74 -9.51 8.09
C ILE A 66 -0.58 -8.45 9.16
N ASP A 67 -0.87 -7.21 8.82
CA ASP A 67 -0.92 -6.12 9.78
C ASP A 67 -2.33 -6.03 10.36
N SER A 68 -2.42 -6.31 11.67
CA SER A 68 -3.64 -6.22 12.47
C SER A 68 -3.57 -5.10 13.51
N THR A 69 -2.64 -4.16 13.37
CA THR A 69 -2.48 -3.05 14.32
C THR A 69 -3.67 -2.10 14.33
N LEU A 70 -4.42 -2.02 13.23
CA LEU A 70 -5.60 -1.17 13.13
C LEU A 70 -6.91 -1.94 13.27
N PRO A 71 -7.97 -1.31 13.82
CA PRO A 71 -9.29 -1.90 13.89
C PRO A 71 -9.76 -2.36 12.50
N GLN A 72 -10.26 -3.60 12.43
CA GLN A 72 -10.74 -4.22 11.21
C GLN A 72 -12.23 -3.92 11.06
N GLN A 73 -12.60 -3.12 10.06
CA GLN A 73 -13.99 -2.91 9.65
C GLN A 73 -14.12 -2.84 8.13
N THR A 74 -15.29 -3.21 7.61
CA THR A 74 -15.62 -3.26 6.17
C THR A 74 -15.68 -1.89 5.46
N ASN A 75 -15.28 -0.81 6.12
CA ASN A 75 -15.33 0.55 5.57
C ASN A 75 -14.00 0.95 4.90
N GLY A 76 -14.04 1.43 3.66
CA GLY A 76 -12.84 1.81 2.89
C GLY A 76 -11.98 2.91 3.51
N VAL A 77 -12.53 3.71 4.41
CA VAL A 77 -11.84 4.79 5.15
C VAL A 77 -10.64 4.27 5.96
N PHE A 78 -10.72 3.02 6.43
CA PHE A 78 -9.65 2.39 7.20
C PHE A 78 -8.39 2.11 6.40
N VAL A 79 -8.49 1.99 5.06
CA VAL A 79 -7.31 1.88 4.20
C VAL A 79 -6.52 3.20 4.20
N ILE A 80 -7.22 4.34 4.18
CA ILE A 80 -6.59 5.67 4.21
C ILE A 80 -5.93 5.92 5.57
N LEU A 81 -6.57 5.50 6.66
CA LEU A 81 -5.96 5.52 7.98
C LEU A 81 -4.68 4.68 8.05
N TYR A 82 -4.69 3.50 7.43
CA TYR A 82 -3.52 2.64 7.39
C TYR A 82 -2.35 3.28 6.63
N VAL A 83 -2.64 3.98 5.52
CA VAL A 83 -1.62 4.80 4.83
C VAL A 83 -1.07 5.89 5.75
N LEU A 84 -1.93 6.62 6.47
CA LEU A 84 -1.50 7.66 7.42
C LEU A 84 -0.64 7.09 8.57
N TYR A 85 -0.96 5.88 9.04
CA TYR A 85 -0.18 5.16 10.05
C TYR A 85 1.21 4.81 9.52
N ILE A 86 1.31 4.28 8.30
CA ILE A 86 2.59 3.98 7.64
C ILE A 86 3.42 5.25 7.43
N LEU A 87 2.81 6.32 6.89
CA LEU A 87 3.50 7.59 6.61
C LEU A 87 4.04 8.29 7.86
N ARG A 88 3.56 7.91 9.04
CA ARG A 88 4.00 8.46 10.33
C ARG A 88 4.86 7.47 11.11
N ASP A 89 5.47 6.49 10.44
CA ASP A 89 6.35 5.48 11.03
C ASP A 89 5.71 4.73 12.21
N GLY A 90 4.41 4.45 12.13
CA GLY A 90 3.68 3.77 13.21
C GLY A 90 3.51 4.59 14.49
N ARG A 91 3.88 5.88 14.50
CA ARG A 91 3.76 6.78 15.67
C ARG A 91 2.34 7.32 15.88
N CYS A 92 1.40 6.92 15.05
CA CYS A 92 0.00 7.27 15.21
C CYS A 92 -0.73 6.22 16.04
N SER A 93 -1.09 6.56 17.28
CA SER A 93 -2.16 5.86 17.99
C SER A 93 -3.48 6.19 17.29
N ILE A 94 -3.95 5.32 16.40
CA ILE A 94 -5.32 5.42 15.89
C ILE A 94 -6.24 5.01 17.04
N LEU A 95 -7.03 5.98 17.54
CA LEU A 95 -7.97 5.76 18.63
C LEU A 95 -8.88 4.56 18.32
N HIS A 96 -9.03 3.65 19.28
CA HIS A 96 -9.94 2.50 19.15
C HIS A 96 -11.40 2.93 18.88
N GLN A 97 -11.77 4.15 19.29
CA GLN A 97 -13.02 4.79 18.91
C GLN A 97 -12.81 5.62 17.64
N PHE A 98 -13.23 5.05 16.52
CA PHE A 98 -13.11 5.65 15.19
C PHE A 98 -14.48 6.06 14.66
N ASP A 99 -14.71 7.37 14.47
CA ASP A 99 -15.88 7.88 13.76
C ASP A 99 -15.61 7.94 12.26
N ALA A 100 -16.06 6.91 11.55
CA ALA A 100 -15.91 6.80 10.11
C ALA A 100 -16.63 7.91 9.33
N ALA A 101 -17.73 8.46 9.85
CA ALA A 101 -18.50 9.50 9.17
C ALA A 101 -17.75 10.83 9.21
N LYS A 102 -17.24 11.21 10.40
CA LYS A 102 -16.42 12.40 10.56
C LYS A 102 -15.16 12.35 9.69
N TYR A 103 -14.45 11.22 9.69
CA TYR A 103 -13.24 11.06 8.88
C TYR A 103 -13.49 11.15 7.38
N ARG A 104 -14.64 10.64 6.89
CA ARG A 104 -15.03 10.82 5.47
C ARG A 104 -15.19 12.29 5.13
N LEU A 105 -15.82 13.06 6.00
CA LEU A 105 -15.98 14.51 5.83
C LEU A 105 -14.64 15.23 5.85
N ASP A 106 -13.75 14.88 6.80
CA ASP A 106 -12.40 15.46 6.89
C ASP A 106 -11.56 15.18 5.63
N ILE A 107 -11.61 13.94 5.12
CA ILE A 107 -10.94 13.57 3.86
C ILE A 107 -11.55 14.32 2.67
N ALA A 108 -12.88 14.38 2.57
CA ALA A 108 -13.56 15.11 1.50
C ALA A 108 -13.22 16.60 1.53
N LEU A 109 -13.15 17.20 2.72
CA LEU A 109 -12.75 18.60 2.91
C LEU A 109 -11.30 18.83 2.51
N LEU A 110 -10.38 17.93 2.86
CA LEU A 110 -8.98 17.98 2.44
C LEU A 110 -8.86 17.91 0.91
N LEU A 111 -9.53 16.95 0.28
CA LEU A 111 -9.55 16.82 -1.18
C LEU A 111 -10.15 18.06 -1.85
N TYR A 112 -11.20 18.64 -1.27
CA TYR A 112 -11.82 19.86 -1.77
C TYR A 112 -10.88 21.07 -1.64
N LYS A 113 -10.21 21.22 -0.50
CA LYS A 113 -9.28 22.33 -0.21
C LYS A 113 -8.03 22.27 -1.09
N HIS A 114 -7.55 21.07 -1.37
CA HIS A 114 -6.36 20.82 -2.19
C HIS A 114 -6.70 20.39 -3.62
N ARG A 115 -7.95 20.62 -4.07
CA ARG A 115 -8.31 20.36 -5.46
C ARG A 115 -7.42 21.24 -6.33
N GLU A 116 -6.57 20.63 -7.15
CA GLU A 116 -6.04 21.37 -8.28
C GLU A 116 -7.22 21.65 -9.22
N PRO A 117 -7.42 22.91 -9.67
CA PRO A 117 -8.36 23.14 -10.74
C PRO A 117 -7.87 22.31 -11.93
N TYR A 118 -8.66 21.34 -12.34
CA TYR A 118 -8.40 20.53 -13.52
C TYR A 118 -8.51 21.44 -14.76
N VAL A 119 -7.47 22.23 -15.01
CA VAL A 119 -7.37 23.00 -16.25
C VAL A 119 -7.00 21.99 -17.31
N LYS A 120 -7.99 21.59 -18.09
CA LYS A 120 -7.84 20.74 -19.28
C LYS A 120 -7.02 21.50 -20.34
N LYS A 121 -5.73 21.74 -20.07
CA LYS A 121 -4.78 22.09 -21.12
C LYS A 121 -4.60 20.81 -21.93
N ALA A 122 -5.16 20.77 -23.13
CA ALA A 122 -4.79 19.80 -24.14
C ALA A 122 -3.28 19.92 -24.37
N ARG A 123 -2.47 19.15 -23.64
CA ARG A 123 -1.04 19.04 -23.89
C ARG A 123 -0.91 18.07 -25.06
N HIS A 124 -0.38 18.58 -26.17
CA HIS A 124 0.11 17.74 -27.25
C HIS A 124 0.99 16.62 -26.68
N ALA A 125 0.79 15.40 -27.19
CA ALA A 125 1.57 14.24 -26.81
C ALA A 125 3.05 14.51 -27.11
N PHE A 126 3.82 14.82 -26.07
CA PHE A 126 5.27 14.70 -26.14
C PHE A 126 5.59 13.20 -25.99
N LYS A 127 6.31 12.67 -26.97
CA LYS A 127 6.82 11.30 -26.99
C LYS A 127 7.42 10.93 -25.62
N GLY A 128 6.87 9.90 -24.96
CA GLY A 128 7.66 9.12 -24.01
C GLY A 128 7.11 8.82 -22.62
N GLU A 129 5.83 9.02 -22.30
CA GLU A 129 5.33 8.68 -20.96
C GLU A 129 4.17 7.68 -20.99
N GLY A 130 4.29 6.68 -20.11
CA GLY A 130 3.68 5.37 -20.21
C GLY A 130 2.19 5.29 -19.90
N ILE A 131 1.64 4.14 -20.26
CA ILE A 131 0.24 3.76 -20.12
C ILE A 131 -0.07 3.52 -18.64
N VAL A 132 -1.07 4.24 -18.11
CA VAL A 132 -1.77 3.86 -16.87
C VAL A 132 -2.87 2.90 -17.28
N ILE A 133 -2.85 1.67 -16.75
CA ILE A 133 -3.95 0.71 -16.90
C ILE A 133 -4.73 0.73 -15.58
N GLU A 134 -6.02 1.01 -15.67
CA GLU A 134 -7.01 0.90 -14.58
C GLU A 134 -7.28 -0.55 -14.18
#